data_AF-A0AAV4P8Y0-F1
#
_entry.id   AF-A0AAV4P8Y0-F1
#
_cell.length_a   1.000
_cell.length_b   1.000
_cell.length_c   1.000
_cell.angle_alpha   90.00
_cell.angle_beta   90.00
_cell.angle_gamma   90.00
#
_symmetry.space_group_name_H-M   'P 1'
#
loop_
_entity.id
_entity.type
_entity.pdbx_description
1 polymer ?
#
loop_
_entity_poly.entity_id
_entity_poly.type
_entity_poly.pdbx_seq_one_letter_code
_entity_poly.pdbx_strand_id
1 'polypeptide(L)'
;MTKEEGGRKIPLVKYNRAVVFSKTWDCVAEIDMSGKDLVMPGEDSTLVMKFIKPMVIESGQRFTLRDGMATFGTGVFTKINPDLNDLERETLNKGRKKEKRKAAEAELKKLSGS
;
A
#
# COMPACT_ATOMS: atom_id res chain seq x y z
N MET A 1 -23.48 16.14 12.57
CA MET A 1 -23.36 14.68 12.35
C MET A 1 -21.95 14.28 12.77
N THR A 2 -21.86 13.34 13.70
CA THR A 2 -20.94 13.35 14.84
C THR A 2 -19.53 12.84 14.50
N LYS A 3 -18.52 13.51 15.06
CA LYS A 3 -17.08 13.37 14.81
C LYS A 3 -16.44 12.24 15.64
N GLU A 4 -17.18 11.14 15.84
CA GLU A 4 -16.86 10.08 16.83
C GLU A 4 -16.93 8.65 16.31
N GLU A 5 -17.06 8.43 14.99
CA GLU A 5 -16.71 7.12 14.46
C GLU A 5 -15.19 7.03 14.41
N GLY A 6 -14.61 6.12 15.19
CA GLY A 6 -13.19 5.85 15.35
C GLY A 6 -12.46 5.38 14.09
N GLY A 7 -12.65 6.09 12.98
CA GLY A 7 -11.80 6.02 11.80
C GLY A 7 -10.44 6.59 12.14
N ARG A 8 -9.39 5.96 11.62
CA ARG A 8 -8.03 6.47 11.76
C ARG A 8 -7.97 7.93 11.32
N LYS A 9 -7.49 8.81 12.20
CA LYS A 9 -7.06 10.17 11.85
C LYS A 9 -5.74 10.19 11.05
N ILE A 10 -5.14 9.02 10.86
CA ILE A 10 -3.82 8.87 10.26
C ILE A 10 -4.00 8.78 8.74
N PRO A 11 -3.38 9.69 7.97
CA PRO A 11 -3.39 9.61 6.51
C PRO A 11 -2.83 8.29 6.00
N LEU A 12 -3.40 7.79 4.92
CA LEU A 12 -2.76 6.73 4.17
C LEU A 12 -1.66 7.34 3.31
N VAL A 13 -0.42 6.90 3.54
CA VAL A 13 0.75 7.35 2.78
C VAL A 13 1.09 6.36 1.68
N LYS A 14 1.67 6.87 0.60
CA LYS A 14 2.19 6.03 -0.48
C LYS A 14 3.22 5.03 0.03
N TYR A 15 3.16 3.81 -0.49
CA TYR A 15 3.98 2.65 -0.08
C TYR A 15 3.78 2.21 1.37
N ASN A 16 2.67 2.60 2.00
CA ASN A 16 2.31 2.04 3.29
C ASN A 16 1.99 0.55 3.14
N ARG A 17 2.38 -0.25 4.14
CA ARG A 17 2.01 -1.66 4.21
C ARG A 17 0.75 -1.80 5.04
N ALA A 18 -0.29 -2.37 4.44
CA ALA A 18 -1.56 -2.61 5.11
C ALA A 18 -1.92 -4.10 5.03
N VAL A 19 -2.68 -4.56 6.02
CA VAL A 19 -3.28 -5.90 5.98
C VAL A 19 -4.58 -5.80 5.21
N VAL A 20 -4.64 -6.46 4.06
CA VAL A 20 -5.85 -6.58 3.24
C VAL A 20 -6.59 -7.83 3.69
N PHE A 21 -7.80 -7.65 4.21
CA PHE A 21 -8.68 -8.74 4.56
C PHE A 21 -9.76 -8.87 3.49
N SER A 22 -9.91 -10.06 2.91
CA SER A 22 -10.97 -10.32 1.95
C SER A 22 -11.56 -11.71 2.16
N LYS A 23 -12.88 -11.74 2.39
CA LYS A 23 -13.68 -12.94 2.67
C LYS A 23 -13.03 -13.83 3.76
N THR A 24 -12.21 -14.79 3.36
CA THR A 24 -11.63 -15.86 4.19
C THR A 24 -10.14 -15.72 4.45
N TRP A 25 -9.46 -14.73 3.87
CA TRP A 25 -8.01 -14.56 3.99
C TRP A 25 -7.61 -13.13 4.35
N ASP A 26 -6.46 -13.01 5.01
CA ASP A 26 -5.72 -11.77 5.18
C ASP A 26 -4.32 -11.88 4.57
N CYS A 27 -3.86 -10.80 3.94
CA CYS A 27 -2.52 -10.74 3.38
C CYS A 27 -1.98 -9.31 3.44
N VAL A 28 -0.68 -9.16 3.70
CA VAL A 28 -0.04 -7.85 3.70
C VAL A 28 0.17 -7.40 2.26
N ALA A 29 -0.22 -6.16 1.96
CA ALA A 29 0.05 -5.53 0.68
C ALA A 29 0.73 -4.17 0.86
N GLU A 30 1.66 -3.85 -0.03
CA GLU A 30 2.14 -2.49 -0.21
C GLU A 30 1.15 -1.72 -1.08
N ILE A 31 0.70 -0.57 -0.58
CA ILE A 31 -0.27 0.28 -1.26
C ILE A 31 0.49 1.34 -2.07
N ASP A 32 0.33 1.33 -3.38
CA ASP A 32 0.77 2.39 -4.27
C ASP A 32 -0.40 3.28 -4.68
N MET A 33 -0.16 4.58 -4.64
CA MET A 33 -1.10 5.62 -5.03
C MET A 33 -0.56 6.28 -6.30
N SER A 34 -1.18 5.96 -7.43
CA SER A 34 -0.75 6.47 -8.73
C SER A 34 -1.13 7.94 -8.88
N GLY A 35 -0.24 8.83 -8.41
CA GLY A 35 -0.37 10.29 -8.57
C GLY A 35 -0.71 11.06 -7.29
N LYS A 36 -0.89 10.39 -6.14
CA LYS A 36 -1.03 11.04 -4.83
C LYS A 36 -0.01 10.47 -3.86
N ASP A 37 0.61 11.31 -3.05
CA ASP A 37 1.51 10.87 -1.99
C ASP A 37 0.77 10.55 -0.69
N LEU A 38 -0.42 11.13 -0.54
CA LEU A 38 -1.20 11.07 0.69
C LEU A 38 -2.70 11.10 0.38
N VAL A 39 -3.45 10.23 1.06
CA VAL A 39 -4.92 10.18 1.01
C VAL A 39 -5.46 10.42 2.42
N MET A 40 -6.34 11.41 2.54
CA MET A 40 -7.00 11.75 3.79
C MET A 40 -8.15 10.77 4.08
N PRO A 41 -8.44 10.48 5.36
CA PRO A 41 -9.59 9.66 5.72
C PRO A 41 -10.88 10.30 5.22
N GLY A 42 -11.71 9.52 4.54
CA GLY A 42 -12.96 9.98 3.92
C GLY A 42 -12.84 10.39 2.45
N GLU A 43 -11.63 10.44 1.90
CA GLU A 43 -11.43 10.65 0.47
C GLU A 43 -11.48 9.32 -0.30
N ASP A 44 -12.15 9.29 -1.44
CA ASP A 44 -12.07 8.18 -2.37
C ASP A 44 -10.78 8.26 -3.20
N SER A 45 -10.13 7.12 -3.40
CA SER A 45 -8.93 7.05 -4.23
C SER A 45 -8.76 5.65 -4.79
N THR A 46 -8.21 5.59 -6.01
CA THR A 46 -7.82 4.34 -6.64
C THR A 46 -6.43 3.94 -6.15
N LEU A 47 -6.30 2.70 -5.67
CA LEU A 47 -5.08 2.17 -5.07
C LEU A 47 -4.59 0.95 -5.87
N VAL A 48 -3.29 0.86 -6.08
CA VAL A 48 -2.63 -0.33 -6.64
C VAL A 48 -1.99 -1.09 -5.49
N MET A 49 -2.38 -2.35 -5.30
CA MET A 49 -1.92 -3.16 -4.17
C MET A 49 -0.97 -4.25 -4.64
N LYS A 50 0.23 -4.31 -4.05
CA LYS A 50 1.23 -5.35 -4.30
C LYS A 50 1.27 -6.31 -3.11
N PHE A 51 0.75 -7.52 -3.29
CA PHE A 51 0.67 -8.53 -2.22
C PHE A 51 2.00 -9.26 -2.02
N ILE A 52 2.36 -9.52 -0.76
CA ILE A 52 3.59 -10.25 -0.42
C ILE A 52 3.56 -11.73 -0.83
N LYS A 53 2.37 -12.29 -0.98
CA LYS A 53 2.11 -13.68 -1.34
C LYS A 53 1.09 -13.71 -2.48
N PRO A 54 1.13 -14.73 -3.36
CA PRO A 54 0.12 -14.89 -4.39
C PRO A 54 -1.24 -15.14 -3.74
N MET A 55 -2.23 -14.32 -4.10
CA MET A 55 -3.60 -14.41 -3.60
C MET A 55 -4.55 -14.55 -4.78
N VAL A 56 -5.58 -15.39 -4.60
CA VAL A 56 -6.67 -15.51 -5.57
C VAL A 56 -7.68 -14.40 -5.30
N ILE A 57 -7.90 -13.55 -6.30
CA ILE A 57 -8.76 -12.37 -6.21
C ILE A 57 -9.72 -12.39 -7.39
N GLU A 58 -10.99 -12.07 -7.12
CA GLU A 58 -12.01 -11.89 -8.16
C GLU A 58 -12.35 -10.41 -8.37
N SER A 59 -12.67 -10.04 -9.61
CA SER A 59 -13.21 -8.70 -9.88
C SER A 59 -14.57 -8.53 -9.20
N GLY A 60 -14.81 -7.39 -8.55
CA GLY A 60 -16.01 -7.13 -7.76
C GLY A 60 -15.96 -7.67 -6.33
N GLN A 61 -14.89 -8.38 -5.94
CA GLN A 61 -14.72 -8.86 -4.57
C GLN A 61 -14.44 -7.69 -3.62
N ARG A 62 -15.15 -7.66 -2.49
CA ARG A 62 -14.96 -6.65 -1.44
C ARG A 62 -13.77 -7.00 -0.55
N PHE A 63 -13.05 -5.98 -0.12
CA PHE A 63 -11.96 -6.11 0.84
C PHE A 63 -12.00 -4.98 1.87
N THR A 64 -11.35 -5.21 3.00
CA THR A 64 -11.09 -4.20 4.02
C THR A 64 -9.60 -4.03 4.23
N LEU A 65 -9.16 -2.79 4.40
CA LEU A 65 -7.80 -2.44 4.77
C LEU A 65 -7.75 -2.30 6.29
N ARG A 66 -6.83 -3.04 6.90
CA ARG A 66 -6.62 -3.10 8.35
C ARG A 66 -5.18 -2.72 8.67
N ASP A 67 -4.98 -2.09 9.82
CA ASP A 67 -3.69 -2.21 10.49
C ASP A 67 -3.93 -2.63 11.94
N GLY A 68 -3.25 -3.70 12.34
CA GLY A 68 -3.67 -4.50 13.48
C GLY A 68 -5.14 -4.93 13.40
N MET A 69 -5.89 -4.63 14.47
CA MET A 69 -7.29 -5.02 14.61
C MET A 69 -8.27 -4.02 13.99
N ALA A 70 -7.84 -2.80 13.69
CA ALA A 70 -8.72 -1.72 13.23
C ALA A 70 -8.82 -1.66 11.70
N THR A 71 -10.05 -1.59 11.20
CA THR A 71 -10.36 -1.34 9.78
C THR A 71 -10.38 0.17 9.54
N PHE A 72 -9.65 0.63 8.52
CA PHE A 72 -9.58 2.05 8.18
C PHE A 72 -10.04 2.37 6.76
N GLY A 73 -10.21 1.35 5.92
CA GLY A 73 -10.71 1.51 4.57
C GLY A 73 -11.46 0.27 4.12
N THR A 74 -12.42 0.46 3.24
CA THR A 74 -13.18 -0.60 2.59
C THR A 74 -13.15 -0.33 1.10
N GLY A 75 -13.02 -1.38 0.30
CA GLY A 75 -12.92 -1.23 -1.15
C GLY A 75 -13.44 -2.45 -1.90
N VAL A 76 -13.42 -2.32 -3.21
CA VAL A 76 -13.75 -3.38 -4.16
C VAL A 76 -12.61 -3.54 -5.14
N PHE A 77 -12.23 -4.77 -5.44
CA PHE A 77 -11.24 -5.04 -6.48
C PHE A 77 -11.87 -4.74 -7.84
N THR A 78 -11.32 -3.76 -8.56
CA THR A 78 -11.82 -3.34 -9.88
C THR A 78 -11.04 -3.96 -11.02
N LYS A 79 -9.73 -4.16 -10.84
CA LYS A 79 -8.82 -4.71 -11.84
C LYS A 79 -7.76 -5.60 -11.21
N ILE A 80 -7.52 -6.74 -11.84
CA ILE A 80 -6.44 -7.66 -11.48
C ILE A 80 -5.27 -7.38 -12.42
N ASN A 81 -4.11 -7.06 -11.84
CA ASN A 81 -2.87 -6.85 -12.57
C ASN A 81 -2.09 -8.17 -12.69
N PRO A 82 -1.18 -8.30 -13.66
CA PRO A 82 -0.31 -9.48 -13.77
C PRO A 82 0.54 -9.68 -12.53
N ASP A 83 0.98 -10.92 -12.32
CA ASP A 83 1.87 -11.29 -11.23
C ASP A 83 3.16 -10.46 -11.21
N LEU A 84 3.64 -10.20 -9.99
CA LEU A 84 4.92 -9.53 -9.79
C LEU A 84 6.06 -10.42 -10.30
N ASN A 85 6.96 -9.84 -11.10
CA ASN A 85 8.21 -10.49 -11.50
C ASN A 85 9.16 -10.66 -10.29
N ASP A 86 10.17 -11.52 -10.41
CA ASP A 86 11.13 -11.82 -9.32
C ASP A 86 11.78 -10.58 -8.70
N LEU A 87 12.15 -9.60 -9.54
CA LEU A 87 12.74 -8.34 -9.06
C LEU A 87 11.77 -7.51 -8.22
N GLU A 88 10.51 -7.41 -8.66
CA GLU A 88 9.46 -6.68 -7.95
C GLU A 88 9.12 -7.35 -6.61
N ARG A 89 9.06 -8.69 -6.61
CA ARG A 89 8.87 -9.50 -5.39
C ARG A 89 10.02 -9.31 -4.42
N GLU A 90 11.25 -9.26 -4.92
CA GLU A 90 12.42 -9.05 -4.10
C GLU A 90 12.40 -7.67 -3.42
N THR A 91 12.07 -6.62 -4.18
CA THR A 91 11.93 -5.25 -3.66
C THR A 91 10.84 -5.16 -2.60
N LEU A 92 9.68 -5.78 -2.86
CA LEU A 92 8.56 -5.81 -1.92
C LEU A 92 8.95 -6.51 -0.61
N ASN A 93 9.68 -7.63 -0.67
CA ASN A 93 10.08 -8.40 0.51
C ASN A 93 11.23 -7.75 1.30
N LYS A 94 12.28 -7.24 0.63
CA LYS A 94 13.45 -6.63 1.28
C LYS A 94 13.15 -5.28 1.94
N GLY A 95 12.02 -4.66 1.61
CA GLY A 95 11.63 -3.34 2.08
C GLY A 95 12.51 -2.23 1.49
N ARG A 96 11.89 -1.10 1.14
CA ARG A 96 12.58 0.05 0.50
C ARG A 96 13.68 0.70 1.34
N LYS A 97 14.08 0.14 2.49
CA LYS A 97 15.19 0.61 3.33
C LYS A 97 16.51 0.65 2.55
N LYS A 98 16.73 -0.32 1.64
CA LYS A 98 17.91 -0.36 0.77
C LYS A 98 17.82 0.68 -0.36
N GLU A 99 16.63 0.89 -0.91
CA GLU A 99 16.38 1.83 -2.01
C GLU A 99 16.46 3.29 -1.54
N LYS A 100 15.85 3.63 -0.39
CA LYS A 100 15.99 4.96 0.25
C LYS A 100 17.44 5.26 0.63
N ARG A 101 18.18 4.28 1.14
CA ARG A 101 19.62 4.45 1.46
C ARG A 101 20.43 4.69 0.19
N LYS A 102 20.19 3.92 -0.87
CA LYS A 102 20.90 4.06 -2.15
C LYS A 102 20.55 5.37 -2.87
N ALA A 103 19.29 5.81 -2.80
CA ALA A 103 18.85 7.09 -3.35
C ALA A 103 19.42 8.28 -2.57
N ALA A 104 19.38 8.24 -1.24
CA ALA A 104 19.98 9.27 -0.39
C ALA A 104 21.50 9.36 -0.59
N GLU A 105 22.19 8.23 -0.74
CA GLU A 105 23.63 8.18 -0.98
C GLU A 105 24.00 8.68 -2.40
N ALA A 106 23.15 8.43 -3.39
CA ALA A 106 23.30 8.96 -4.74
C ALA A 106 23.04 10.48 -4.81
N GLU A 107 22.07 11.00 -4.06
CA GLU A 107 21.81 12.44 -3.91
C GLU A 107 22.99 13.14 -3.23
N LEU A 108 23.51 12.56 -2.13
CA LEU A 108 24.65 13.11 -1.40
C LEU A 108 25.92 13.18 -2.28
N LYS A 109 26.17 12.16 -3.11
CA LYS A 109 27.29 12.16 -4.07
C LYS A 109 27.13 13.18 -5.19
N LYS A 110 25.91 13.55 -5.58
CA LYS A 110 25.68 14.64 -6.55
C LYS A 110 25.95 16.02 -5.94
N LEU A 111 25.61 16.20 -4.65
CA LEU A 111 25.87 17.43 -3.90
C LEU A 111 27.35 17.63 -3.54
N SER A 112 28.12 16.56 -3.34
CA SER A 112 29.56 16.64 -3.05
C SER A 112 30.45 16.66 -4.31
N GLY A 113 29.86 16.66 -5.50
CA GLY A 113 30.54 16.56 -6.79
C GLY A 113 30.51 17.84 -7.64
N SER A 114 30.17 18.98 -7.05
CA SER A 114 30.34 20.33 -7.63
C SER A 114 31.22 21.19 -6.75
#